data_AF-A6JY03-F1
#
_entry.id   AF-A6JY03-F1
#
_cell.length_a   1.000
_cell.length_b   1.000
_cell.length_c   1.000
_cell.angle_alpha   90.00
_cell.angle_beta   90.00
_cell.angle_gamma   90.00
#
_symmetry.space_group_name_H-M   'P 1'
#
loop_
_entity.id
_entity.type
_entity.pdbx_description
1 polymer ?
#
loop_
_entity_poly.entity_id
_entity_poly.type
_entity_poly.pdbx_seq_one_letter_code
_entity_poly.pdbx_strand_id
1 'polypeptide(L)'
;MFEKYYSRLEPRDHRMPRLSDIKISAAEFSQLRSRRKSKIRGGMDRLVGLTVEQKLDLVQKELEDTRDEIRHMRANAERDLQHHEAIIEEADIRWNEVQRAVHDFEKDILKTVSKKKGSILATQKVMKYIEDMNRRRDNMKDKLCLKNVSLKVQRKKMLLQLRQNKLHRAMEVYINLDKEILLRNEMLGKIEKETIQAEEDRAKAYVLNSKLRKQLAEFRAPQVMMYVREKILNGDLEKTIKMWERKVEIAEMSLKGYRKAWNKMKTSDEQLQMVRPPGK
;
A
#
# COMPACT_ATOMS: atom_id res chain seq x y z
N MET A 1 -32.27 -17.06 52.34
CA MET A 1 -30.80 -17.33 52.37
C MET A 1 -30.26 -17.77 51.01
N PHE A 2 -30.99 -18.57 50.22
CA PHE A 2 -30.53 -19.07 48.90
C PHE A 2 -30.61 -18.06 47.74
N GLU A 3 -31.59 -17.16 47.70
CA GLU A 3 -31.68 -16.12 46.65
C GLU A 3 -30.46 -15.19 46.61
N LYS A 4 -29.90 -14.85 47.78
CA LYS A 4 -28.69 -14.02 47.92
C LYS A 4 -27.42 -14.68 47.36
N TYR A 5 -27.45 -15.99 47.10
CA TYR A 5 -26.31 -16.71 46.52
C TYR A 5 -26.43 -16.78 44.99
N TYR A 6 -27.65 -16.89 44.45
CA TYR A 6 -27.90 -16.85 43.01
C TYR A 6 -27.54 -15.49 42.37
N SER A 7 -27.85 -14.37 43.05
CA SER A 7 -27.55 -13.03 42.53
C SER A 7 -26.04 -12.68 42.47
N ARG A 8 -25.16 -13.55 42.98
CA ARG A 8 -23.70 -13.35 42.97
C ARG A 8 -22.96 -14.15 41.89
N LEU A 9 -23.64 -15.06 41.20
CA LEU A 9 -23.05 -15.90 40.16
C LEU A 9 -23.34 -15.43 38.72
N GLU A 10 -24.22 -14.46 38.54
CA GLU A 10 -24.38 -13.78 37.24
C GLU A 10 -23.34 -12.65 37.09
N PRO A 11 -22.50 -12.66 36.04
CA PRO A 11 -21.74 -11.48 35.64
C PRO A 11 -22.72 -10.33 35.38
N ARG A 12 -22.64 -9.27 36.19
CA ARG A 12 -23.58 -8.14 36.18
C ARG A 12 -23.34 -7.15 35.04
N ASP A 13 -22.69 -7.60 33.96
CA ASP A 13 -22.43 -6.81 32.77
C ASP A 13 -23.20 -7.46 31.62
N HIS A 14 -23.99 -6.66 30.89
CA HIS A 14 -24.89 -7.01 29.79
C HIS A 14 -26.35 -7.36 30.16
N ARG A 15 -26.99 -6.56 31.02
CA ARG A 15 -28.39 -6.21 30.73
C ARG A 15 -28.41 -5.14 29.65
N MET A 16 -28.25 -5.57 28.39
CA MET A 16 -28.70 -4.75 27.26
C MET A 16 -30.22 -4.56 27.40
N PRO A 17 -30.73 -3.32 27.39
CA PRO A 17 -32.18 -3.10 27.36
C PRO A 17 -32.75 -3.86 26.16
N ARG A 18 -33.75 -4.73 26.40
CA ARG A 18 -34.46 -5.37 25.29
C ARG A 18 -35.11 -4.26 24.47
N LEU A 19 -34.90 -4.28 23.15
CA LEU A 19 -35.50 -3.32 22.21
C LEU A 19 -37.04 -3.27 22.28
N SER A 20 -37.68 -4.26 22.90
CA SER A 20 -39.13 -4.30 23.16
C SER A 20 -39.60 -3.33 24.25
N ASP A 21 -38.72 -2.82 25.10
CA ASP A 21 -39.08 -1.94 26.23
C ASP A 21 -38.92 -0.45 25.89
N ILE A 22 -38.35 -0.13 24.72
CA ILE A 22 -38.29 1.24 24.21
C ILE A 22 -39.58 1.52 23.45
N LYS A 23 -40.62 1.96 24.17
CA LYS A 23 -41.80 2.58 23.53
C LYS A 23 -41.40 3.94 22.97
N ILE A 24 -40.77 3.95 21.79
CA ILE A 24 -40.61 5.18 21.02
C ILE A 24 -41.99 5.54 20.48
N SER A 25 -42.56 6.63 20.97
CA SER A 25 -43.82 7.15 20.43
C SER A 25 -43.59 7.62 18.99
N ALA A 26 -44.58 7.41 18.10
CA ALA A 26 -44.53 7.95 16.73
C ALA A 26 -44.31 9.48 16.69
N ALA A 27 -44.63 10.17 17.79
CA ALA A 27 -44.34 11.59 17.99
C ALA A 27 -42.84 11.90 18.17
N GLU A 28 -42.05 10.99 18.76
CA GLU A 28 -40.60 11.18 18.98
C GLU A 28 -39.79 10.92 17.68
N PHE A 29 -40.23 9.97 16.86
CA PHE A 29 -39.65 9.76 15.52
C PHE A 29 -39.82 10.97 14.60
N SER A 30 -40.91 11.73 14.77
CA SER A 30 -41.20 12.94 13.99
C SER A 30 -40.37 14.15 14.43
N GLN A 31 -39.87 14.17 15.68
CA GLN A 31 -39.06 15.29 16.21
C GLN A 31 -37.60 15.27 15.74
N LEU A 32 -37.07 14.12 15.30
CA LEU A 32 -35.73 14.05 14.70
C LEU A 32 -35.69 14.58 13.26
N ARG A 33 -36.84 14.80 12.61
CA ARG A 33 -36.90 15.10 11.16
C ARG A 33 -37.19 16.54 10.77
N SER A 34 -37.45 17.48 11.68
CA SER A 34 -37.47 18.90 11.30
C SER A 34 -37.58 19.83 12.49
N ARG A 35 -36.57 20.68 12.67
CA ARG A 35 -36.67 22.17 12.66
C ARG A 35 -35.38 22.78 13.24
N ARG A 36 -34.37 23.01 12.39
CA ARG A 36 -33.35 24.06 12.63
C ARG A 36 -33.18 24.88 11.36
N LYS A 37 -33.99 25.95 11.26
CA LYS A 37 -33.73 27.06 10.34
C LYS A 37 -33.11 28.18 11.16
N SER A 38 -31.83 28.06 11.46
CA SER A 38 -31.02 29.15 12.00
C SER A 38 -30.30 29.82 10.83
N LYS A 39 -30.77 31.02 10.48
CA LYS A 39 -30.20 31.88 9.45
C LYS A 39 -28.91 32.50 10.00
N ILE A 40 -27.77 31.86 9.70
CA ILE A 40 -26.44 32.47 9.86
C ILE A 40 -25.95 32.82 8.46
N ARG A 41 -25.75 34.12 8.22
CA ARG A 41 -25.08 34.64 7.03
C ARG A 41 -23.57 34.55 7.25
N GLY A 42 -22.85 34.05 6.26
CA GLY A 42 -21.39 34.18 6.16
C GLY A 42 -20.68 32.84 5.97
N GLY A 43 -20.09 32.64 4.79
CA GLY A 43 -19.19 31.54 4.49
C GLY A 43 -19.85 30.41 3.70
N MET A 44 -19.65 30.41 2.39
CA MET A 44 -19.77 29.23 1.55
C MET A 44 -18.70 28.23 1.99
N ASP A 45 -18.92 27.51 3.08
CA ASP A 45 -18.18 26.30 3.36
C ASP A 45 -18.98 25.17 2.71
N ARG A 46 -18.47 24.69 1.57
CA ARG A 46 -19.04 23.53 0.90
C ARG A 46 -19.04 22.41 1.93
N LEU A 47 -20.21 22.05 2.46
CA LEU A 47 -20.40 20.75 3.10
C LEU A 47 -20.19 19.71 2.00
N VAL A 48 -18.94 19.33 1.78
CA VAL A 48 -18.55 18.29 0.83
C VAL A 48 -19.10 16.99 1.42
N GLY A 49 -20.23 16.54 0.87
CA GLY A 49 -20.76 15.22 1.18
C GLY A 49 -19.74 14.15 0.76
N LEU A 50 -19.71 13.04 1.51
CA LEU A 50 -18.84 11.91 1.19
C LEU A 50 -19.03 11.48 -0.27
N THR A 51 -17.91 11.21 -0.95
CA THR A 51 -17.94 10.67 -2.32
C THR A 51 -18.56 9.27 -2.31
N VAL A 52 -19.01 8.79 -3.47
CA VAL A 52 -19.57 7.43 -3.60
C VAL A 52 -18.56 6.37 -3.14
N GLU A 53 -17.28 6.60 -3.42
CA GLU A 53 -16.18 5.72 -3.04
C GLU A 53 -15.99 5.66 -1.52
N GLN A 54 -15.95 6.83 -0.85
CA GLN A 54 -15.90 6.89 0.62
C GLN A 54 -17.12 6.23 1.28
N LYS A 55 -18.30 6.31 0.65
CA LYS A 55 -19.50 5.63 1.13
C LYS A 55 -19.41 4.11 0.95
N LEU A 56 -18.84 3.65 -0.16
CA LEU A 56 -18.60 2.22 -0.40
C LEU A 56 -17.60 1.67 0.63
N ASP A 57 -16.51 2.39 0.89
CA ASP A 57 -15.53 2.00 1.92
C ASP A 57 -16.16 1.90 3.30
N LEU A 58 -17.02 2.87 3.65
CA LEU A 58 -17.71 2.88 4.94
C LEU A 58 -18.69 1.71 5.05
N VAL A 59 -19.48 1.42 4.00
CA VAL A 59 -20.40 0.28 3.97
C VAL A 59 -19.64 -1.05 4.03
N GLN A 60 -18.52 -1.17 3.32
CA GLN A 60 -17.69 -2.38 3.36
C GLN A 60 -17.10 -2.58 4.75
N LYS A 61 -16.64 -1.51 5.40
CA LYS A 61 -16.13 -1.56 6.76
C LYS A 61 -17.22 -1.97 7.76
N GLU A 62 -18.40 -1.34 7.70
CA GLU A 62 -19.54 -1.70 8.55
C GLU A 62 -19.97 -3.17 8.32
N LEU A 63 -19.92 -3.64 7.07
CA LEU A 63 -20.19 -5.04 6.75
C LEU A 63 -19.15 -5.99 7.38
N GLU A 64 -17.88 -5.62 7.37
CA GLU A 64 -16.83 -6.44 7.97
C GLU A 64 -16.90 -6.42 9.51
N ASP A 65 -17.12 -5.25 10.11
CA ASP A 65 -17.30 -5.09 11.55
C ASP A 65 -18.49 -5.93 12.05
N THR A 66 -19.64 -5.87 11.35
CA THR A 66 -20.82 -6.69 11.70
C THR A 66 -20.58 -8.18 11.49
N ARG A 67 -19.81 -8.58 10.46
CA ARG A 67 -19.38 -9.98 10.29
C ARG A 67 -18.50 -10.44 11.46
N ASP A 68 -17.58 -9.61 11.92
CA ASP A 68 -16.75 -9.90 13.08
C ASP A 68 -17.56 -10.01 14.37
N GLU A 69 -18.51 -9.12 14.59
CA GLU A 69 -19.45 -9.20 15.71
C GLU A 69 -20.25 -10.51 15.68
N ILE A 70 -20.78 -10.90 14.51
CA ILE A 70 -21.49 -12.18 14.33
C ILE A 70 -20.57 -13.36 14.62
N ARG A 71 -19.31 -13.34 14.14
CA ARG A 71 -18.33 -14.39 14.42
C ARG A 71 -18.06 -14.51 15.93
N HIS A 72 -17.87 -13.39 16.61
CA HIS A 72 -17.64 -13.35 18.06
C HIS A 72 -18.85 -13.84 18.85
N MET A 73 -20.06 -13.39 18.51
CA MET A 73 -21.30 -13.86 19.14
C MET A 73 -21.50 -15.37 18.96
N ARG A 74 -21.26 -15.90 17.75
CA ARG A 74 -21.33 -17.35 17.49
C ARG A 74 -20.31 -18.13 18.32
N ALA A 75 -19.07 -17.65 18.39
CA ALA A 75 -18.03 -18.29 19.20
C ALA A 75 -18.38 -18.28 20.71
N ASN A 76 -19.07 -17.26 21.19
CA ASN A 76 -19.54 -17.20 22.58
C ASN A 76 -20.68 -18.19 22.82
N ALA A 77 -21.70 -18.17 21.97
CA ALA A 77 -22.83 -19.08 22.06
C ALA A 77 -22.38 -20.55 22.00
N GLU A 78 -21.42 -20.88 21.13
CA GLU A 78 -20.83 -22.21 21.03
C GLU A 78 -20.13 -22.63 22.33
N ARG A 79 -19.35 -21.72 22.94
CA ARG A 79 -18.70 -22.01 24.25
C ARG A 79 -19.72 -22.25 25.35
N ASP A 80 -20.80 -21.47 25.37
CA ASP A 80 -21.85 -21.60 26.38
C ASP A 80 -22.64 -22.90 26.18
N LEU A 81 -22.92 -23.27 24.93
CA LEU A 81 -23.56 -24.54 24.57
C LEU A 81 -22.71 -25.73 25.01
N GLN A 82 -21.42 -25.74 24.65
CA GLN A 82 -20.48 -26.78 25.09
C GLN A 82 -20.38 -26.87 26.62
N HIS A 83 -20.46 -25.74 27.32
CA HIS A 83 -20.47 -25.72 28.78
C HIS A 83 -21.73 -26.40 29.35
N HIS A 84 -22.90 -26.09 28.79
CA HIS A 84 -24.15 -26.71 29.22
C HIS A 84 -24.23 -28.19 28.87
N GLU A 85 -23.78 -28.60 27.68
CA GLU A 85 -23.67 -30.01 27.30
C GLU A 85 -22.81 -30.79 28.29
N ALA A 86 -21.63 -30.28 28.65
CA ALA A 86 -20.75 -30.91 29.63
C ALA A 86 -21.41 -31.07 31.01
N ILE A 87 -22.23 -30.10 31.44
CA ILE A 87 -22.99 -30.20 32.70
C ILE A 87 -24.05 -31.30 32.63
N ILE A 88 -24.77 -31.40 31.50
CA ILE A 88 -25.80 -32.42 31.30
C ILE A 88 -25.16 -33.81 31.29
N GLU A 89 -24.09 -34.00 30.53
CA GLU A 89 -23.36 -35.27 30.50
C GLU A 89 -22.85 -35.67 31.89
N GLU A 90 -22.30 -34.72 32.66
CA GLU A 90 -21.87 -34.97 34.04
C GLU A 90 -23.04 -35.38 34.94
N ALA A 91 -24.20 -34.71 34.81
CA ALA A 91 -25.39 -35.03 35.58
C ALA A 91 -25.91 -36.44 35.26
N ASP A 92 -25.92 -36.84 33.98
CA ASP A 92 -26.33 -38.17 33.54
C ASP A 92 -25.39 -39.25 34.05
N ILE A 93 -24.07 -39.02 34.01
CA ILE A 93 -23.08 -39.95 34.57
C ILE A 93 -23.31 -40.11 36.07
N ARG A 94 -23.46 -39.01 36.82
CA ARG A 94 -23.68 -39.03 38.27
C ARG A 94 -24.99 -39.72 38.63
N TRP A 95 -26.06 -39.48 37.87
CA TRP A 95 -27.35 -40.15 38.08
C TRP A 95 -27.21 -41.67 37.98
N ASN A 96 -26.56 -42.14 36.91
CA ASN A 96 -26.30 -43.56 36.72
C ASN A 96 -25.41 -44.17 37.82
N GLU A 97 -24.40 -43.42 38.29
CA GLU A 97 -23.54 -43.85 39.41
C GLU A 97 -24.33 -43.98 40.73
N VAL A 98 -25.19 -43.01 41.04
CA VAL A 98 -26.04 -43.05 42.24
C VAL A 98 -27.04 -44.20 42.16
N GLN A 99 -27.71 -44.40 41.03
CA GLN A 99 -28.63 -45.51 40.84
C GLN A 99 -27.94 -46.86 41.07
N ARG A 100 -26.75 -47.06 40.51
CA ARG A 100 -25.94 -48.28 40.77
C ARG A 100 -25.57 -48.40 42.24
N ALA A 101 -25.09 -47.33 42.87
CA ALA A 101 -24.68 -47.36 44.27
C ALA A 101 -25.85 -47.71 45.22
N VAL A 102 -27.05 -47.19 44.95
CA VAL A 102 -28.27 -47.52 45.69
C VAL A 102 -28.64 -48.99 45.50
N HIS A 103 -28.68 -49.47 44.26
CA HIS A 103 -28.99 -50.86 43.96
C HIS A 103 -28.01 -51.84 44.64
N ASP A 104 -26.71 -51.55 44.56
CA ASP A 104 -25.68 -52.41 45.15
C ASP A 104 -25.76 -52.40 46.68
N PHE A 105 -26.03 -51.24 47.29
CA PHE A 105 -26.23 -51.14 48.74
C PHE A 105 -27.47 -51.92 49.19
N GLU A 106 -28.60 -51.80 48.49
CA GLU A 106 -29.81 -52.55 48.79
C GLU A 106 -29.57 -54.06 48.70
N LYS A 107 -28.90 -54.50 47.64
CA LYS A 107 -28.60 -55.90 47.38
C LYS A 107 -27.65 -56.48 48.43
N ASP A 108 -26.51 -55.84 48.66
CA ASP A 108 -25.42 -56.43 49.42
C ASP A 108 -25.52 -56.16 50.92
N ILE A 109 -26.08 -55.01 51.30
CA ILE A 109 -26.20 -54.59 52.71
C ILE A 109 -27.62 -54.77 53.22
N LEU A 110 -28.60 -54.06 52.65
CA LEU A 110 -29.95 -53.97 53.23
C LEU A 110 -30.67 -55.33 53.28
N LYS A 111 -30.64 -56.10 52.18
CA LYS A 111 -31.23 -57.45 52.13
C LYS A 111 -30.53 -58.46 53.04
N THR A 112 -29.24 -58.27 53.33
CA THR A 112 -28.51 -59.19 54.24
C THR A 112 -28.75 -58.84 55.70
N VAL A 113 -28.70 -57.55 56.05
CA VAL A 113 -28.78 -57.06 57.43
C VAL A 113 -30.21 -57.14 57.98
N SER A 114 -31.23 -56.97 57.13
CA SER A 114 -32.64 -57.01 57.54
C SER A 114 -33.06 -58.31 58.25
N LYS A 115 -32.46 -59.45 57.91
CA LYS A 115 -32.78 -60.74 58.52
C LYS A 115 -32.19 -60.95 59.93
N LYS A 116 -31.14 -60.21 60.28
CA LYS A 116 -30.40 -60.35 61.56
C LYS A 116 -30.10 -58.99 62.18
N LYS A 117 -31.10 -58.10 62.17
CA LYS A 117 -30.98 -56.72 62.67
C LYS A 117 -30.53 -56.74 64.14
N GLY A 118 -29.51 -55.94 64.47
CA GLY A 118 -28.93 -55.87 65.82
C GLY A 118 -27.86 -56.93 66.13
N SER A 119 -27.63 -57.91 65.24
CA SER A 119 -26.53 -58.87 65.42
C SER A 119 -25.16 -58.22 65.19
N ILE A 120 -24.15 -58.69 65.93
CA ILE A 120 -22.75 -58.26 65.77
C ILE A 120 -22.30 -58.41 64.31
N LEU A 121 -22.67 -59.51 63.65
CA LEU A 121 -22.33 -59.77 62.26
C LEU A 121 -22.96 -58.77 61.28
N ALA A 122 -24.21 -58.35 61.53
CA ALA A 122 -24.86 -57.32 60.73
C ALA A 122 -24.16 -55.96 60.86
N THR A 123 -23.79 -55.57 62.08
CA THR A 123 -23.03 -54.33 62.34
C THR A 123 -21.65 -54.37 61.69
N GLN A 124 -20.92 -55.49 61.82
CA GLN A 124 -19.63 -55.69 61.16
C GLN A 124 -19.72 -55.58 59.64
N LYS A 125 -20.80 -56.10 59.03
CA LYS A 125 -21.01 -56.00 57.58
C LYS A 125 -21.20 -54.54 57.12
N VAL A 126 -21.95 -53.73 57.88
CA VAL A 126 -22.11 -52.30 57.60
C VAL A 126 -20.79 -51.55 57.78
N MET A 127 -20.05 -51.81 58.86
CA MET A 127 -18.74 -51.17 59.11
C MET A 127 -17.75 -51.48 57.98
N LYS A 128 -17.63 -52.75 57.58
CA LYS A 128 -16.76 -53.15 56.46
C LYS A 128 -17.13 -52.45 55.17
N TYR A 129 -18.43 -52.34 54.85
CA TYR A 129 -18.88 -51.62 53.66
C TYR A 129 -18.46 -50.14 53.69
N ILE A 130 -18.61 -49.47 54.83
CA ILE A 130 -18.20 -48.07 54.98
C ILE A 130 -16.68 -47.92 54.78
N GLU A 131 -15.88 -48.81 55.37
CA GLU A 131 -14.42 -48.83 55.18
C GLU A 131 -14.02 -49.06 53.72
N ASP A 132 -14.62 -50.06 53.06
CA ASP A 132 -14.35 -50.37 51.66
C ASP A 132 -14.74 -49.20 50.74
N MET A 133 -15.88 -48.54 51.00
CA MET A 133 -16.30 -47.37 50.24
C MET A 133 -15.38 -46.16 50.46
N ASN A 134 -14.90 -45.94 51.69
CA ASN A 134 -13.91 -44.90 51.97
C ASN A 134 -12.62 -45.13 51.18
N ARG A 135 -12.07 -46.36 51.22
CA ARG A 135 -10.88 -46.73 50.44
C ARG A 135 -11.07 -46.53 48.95
N ARG A 136 -12.24 -46.89 48.40
CA ARG A 136 -12.56 -46.65 46.97
C ARG A 136 -12.56 -45.17 46.63
N ARG A 137 -13.14 -44.30 47.47
CA ARG A 137 -13.13 -42.84 47.25
C ARG A 137 -11.72 -42.27 47.32
N ASP A 138 -10.90 -42.71 48.28
CA ASP A 138 -9.51 -42.25 48.40
C ASP A 138 -8.69 -42.63 47.16
N ASN A 139 -8.83 -43.87 46.69
CA ASN A 139 -8.20 -44.31 45.44
C ASN A 139 -8.66 -43.49 44.22
N MET A 140 -9.94 -43.12 44.17
CA MET A 140 -10.45 -42.28 43.09
C MET A 140 -9.91 -40.86 43.18
N LYS A 141 -9.84 -40.29 44.39
CA LYS A 141 -9.24 -38.98 44.65
C LYS A 141 -7.79 -38.94 44.16
N ASP A 142 -6.99 -39.95 44.47
CA ASP A 142 -5.59 -40.00 44.04
C ASP A 142 -5.46 -40.08 42.51
N LYS A 143 -6.29 -40.91 41.85
CA LYS A 143 -6.35 -40.96 40.38
C LYS A 143 -6.72 -39.61 39.76
N LEU A 144 -7.72 -38.93 40.32
CA LEU A 144 -8.14 -37.61 39.83
C LEU A 144 -7.06 -36.56 40.07
N CYS A 145 -6.38 -36.57 41.22
CA CYS A 145 -5.24 -35.69 41.51
C CYS A 145 -4.12 -35.87 40.49
N LEU A 146 -3.71 -37.12 40.20
CA LEU A 146 -2.69 -37.41 39.20
C LEU A 146 -3.10 -36.94 37.80
N LYS A 147 -4.34 -37.20 37.40
CA LYS A 147 -4.88 -36.73 36.11
C LYS A 147 -4.92 -35.19 36.04
N ASN A 148 -5.30 -34.52 37.13
CA ASN A 148 -5.32 -33.06 37.20
C ASN A 148 -3.93 -32.45 37.04
N VAL A 149 -2.92 -33.01 37.73
CA VAL A 149 -1.52 -32.58 37.58
C VAL A 149 -1.03 -32.79 36.15
N SER A 150 -1.29 -33.97 35.57
CA SER A 150 -0.93 -34.28 34.18
C SER A 150 -1.56 -33.31 33.18
N LEU A 151 -2.87 -33.06 33.29
CA LEU A 151 -3.58 -32.11 32.42
C LEU A 151 -3.08 -30.67 32.59
N LYS A 152 -2.76 -30.24 33.82
CA LYS A 152 -2.14 -28.93 34.08
C LYS A 152 -0.81 -28.77 33.35
N VAL A 153 0.04 -29.81 33.40
CA VAL A 153 1.33 -29.82 32.68
C VAL A 153 1.11 -29.77 31.17
N GLN A 154 0.19 -30.59 30.63
CA GLN A 154 -0.12 -30.61 29.20
C GLN A 154 -0.67 -29.25 28.72
N ARG A 155 -1.59 -28.64 29.47
CA ARG A 155 -2.12 -27.30 29.18
C ARG A 155 -1.01 -26.25 29.15
N LYS A 156 -0.11 -26.26 30.14
CA LYS A 156 1.02 -25.32 30.20
C LYS A 156 1.94 -25.50 29.00
N LYS A 157 2.27 -26.75 28.63
CA LYS A 157 3.09 -27.07 27.45
C LYS A 157 2.44 -26.56 26.15
N MET A 158 1.16 -26.81 25.95
CA MET A 158 0.43 -26.38 24.76
C MET A 158 0.36 -24.85 24.65
N LEU A 159 0.12 -24.15 25.78
CA LEU A 159 0.11 -22.69 25.80
C LEU A 159 1.48 -22.09 25.46
N LEU A 160 2.56 -22.70 25.97
CA LEU A 160 3.92 -22.28 25.65
C LEU A 160 4.23 -22.48 24.16
N GLN A 161 3.89 -23.64 23.60
CA GLN A 161 4.04 -23.90 22.16
C GLN A 161 3.25 -22.91 21.31
N LEU A 162 2.01 -22.59 21.69
CA LEU A 162 1.20 -21.59 20.97
C LEU A 162 1.86 -20.21 20.99
N ARG A 163 2.36 -19.77 22.15
CA ARG A 163 3.07 -18.49 22.28
C ARG A 163 4.36 -18.47 21.45
N GLN A 164 5.14 -19.54 21.52
CA GLN A 164 6.37 -19.68 20.74
C GLN A 164 6.07 -19.61 19.24
N ASN A 165 5.07 -20.34 18.75
CA ASN A 165 4.68 -20.32 17.34
C ASN A 165 4.18 -18.95 16.88
N LYS A 166 3.38 -18.26 17.71
CA LYS A 166 2.95 -16.88 17.42
C LYS A 166 4.14 -15.92 17.32
N LEU A 167 5.11 -16.04 18.23
CA LEU A 167 6.32 -15.21 18.20
C LEU A 167 7.18 -15.50 16.95
N HIS A 168 7.37 -16.77 16.60
CA HIS A 168 8.13 -17.14 15.39
C HIS A 168 7.47 -16.57 14.14
N ARG A 169 6.15 -16.72 13.99
CA ARG A 169 5.41 -16.15 12.85
C ARG A 169 5.52 -14.62 12.79
N ALA A 170 5.40 -13.93 13.92
CA ALA A 170 5.57 -12.48 13.97
C ALA A 170 6.98 -12.06 13.55
N MET A 171 7.99 -12.82 13.97
CA MET A 171 9.39 -12.57 13.60
C MET A 171 9.66 -12.83 12.12
N GLU A 172 9.07 -13.88 11.54
CA GLU A 172 9.11 -14.13 10.09
C GLU A 172 8.49 -12.98 9.28
N VAL A 173 7.32 -12.49 9.71
CA VAL A 173 6.67 -11.32 9.09
C VAL A 173 7.57 -10.09 9.17
N TYR A 174 8.16 -9.82 10.34
CA TYR A 174 9.08 -8.70 10.52
C TYR A 174 10.30 -8.79 9.57
N ILE A 175 10.94 -9.96 9.49
CA ILE A 175 12.08 -10.19 8.59
C ILE A 175 11.68 -9.98 7.13
N ASN A 176 10.49 -10.43 6.72
CA ASN A 176 10.01 -10.25 5.36
C ASN A 176 9.72 -8.77 5.05
N LEU A 177 9.12 -8.04 5.99
CA LEU A 177 8.88 -6.60 5.86
C LEU A 177 10.19 -5.82 5.77
N ASP A 178 11.20 -6.17 6.56
CA ASP A 178 12.52 -5.52 6.53
C ASP A 178 13.20 -5.69 5.15
N LYS A 179 13.14 -6.91 4.59
CA LYS A 179 13.58 -7.18 3.21
C LYS A 179 12.79 -6.38 2.18
N GLU A 180 11.47 -6.28 2.34
CA GLU A 180 10.62 -5.52 1.42
C GLU A 180 10.93 -4.01 1.47
N ILE A 181 11.18 -3.46 2.67
CA ILE A 181 11.59 -2.07 2.87
C ILE A 181 12.93 -1.82 2.17
N LEU A 182 13.91 -2.72 2.34
CA LEU A 182 15.21 -2.61 1.67
C LEU A 182 15.07 -2.58 0.14
N LEU A 183 14.31 -3.51 -0.43
CA LEU A 183 14.06 -3.55 -1.88
C LEU A 183 13.33 -2.30 -2.38
N ARG A 184 12.34 -1.81 -1.64
CA ARG A 184 11.62 -0.57 -1.98
C ARG A 184 12.55 0.64 -1.95
N ASN A 185 13.42 0.75 -0.94
CA ASN A 185 14.41 1.83 -0.86
C ASN A 185 15.42 1.79 -2.02
N GLU A 186 15.86 0.60 -2.45
CA GLU A 186 16.74 0.47 -3.61
C GLU A 186 16.04 0.92 -4.90
N MET A 187 14.79 0.53 -5.11
CA MET A 187 14.00 0.96 -6.26
C MET A 187 13.75 2.47 -6.24
N LEU A 188 13.40 3.03 -5.08
CA LEU A 188 13.24 4.48 -4.91
C LEU A 188 14.53 5.21 -5.31
N GLY A 189 15.70 4.75 -4.87
CA GLY A 189 16.97 5.34 -5.26
C GLY A 189 17.29 5.26 -6.76
N LYS A 190 16.77 4.26 -7.49
CA LYS A 190 16.88 4.20 -8.96
C LYS A 190 15.96 5.22 -9.64
N ILE A 191 14.71 5.30 -9.17
CA ILE A 191 13.71 6.25 -9.67
C ILE A 191 14.18 7.69 -9.45
N GLU A 192 14.74 7.99 -8.28
CA GLU A 192 15.29 9.33 -7.99
C GLU A 192 16.40 9.72 -8.96
N LYS A 193 17.33 8.80 -9.25
CA LYS A 193 18.42 9.04 -10.23
C LYS A 193 17.88 9.25 -11.64
N GLU A 194 16.93 8.43 -12.08
CA GLU A 194 16.28 8.58 -13.39
C GLU A 194 15.51 9.90 -13.49
N THR A 195 14.86 10.32 -12.40
CA THR A 195 14.13 11.59 -12.33
C THR A 195 15.07 12.77 -12.46
N ILE A 196 16.20 12.79 -11.72
CA ILE A 196 17.23 13.82 -11.84
C ILE A 196 17.78 13.89 -13.27
N GLN A 197 18.11 12.74 -13.86
CA GLN A 197 18.63 12.67 -15.22
C GLN A 197 17.62 13.24 -16.24
N ALA A 198 16.34 12.86 -16.12
CA ALA A 198 15.28 13.35 -16.99
C ALA A 198 15.08 14.87 -16.85
N GLU A 199 15.23 15.43 -15.64
CA GLU A 199 15.17 16.87 -15.42
C GLU A 199 16.35 17.62 -16.06
N GLU A 200 17.58 17.10 -15.93
CA GLU A 200 18.76 17.67 -16.59
C GLU A 200 18.60 17.69 -18.12
N ASP A 201 18.14 16.58 -18.70
CA ASP A 201 17.98 16.47 -20.14
C ASP A 201 16.83 17.35 -20.64
N ARG A 202 15.74 17.46 -19.87
CA ARG A 202 14.68 18.44 -20.11
C ARG A 202 15.22 19.87 -20.08
N ALA A 203 16.09 20.21 -19.12
CA ALA A 203 16.67 21.55 -19.03
C ALA A 203 17.57 21.86 -20.24
N LYS A 204 18.43 20.92 -20.66
CA LYS A 204 19.25 21.05 -21.88
C LYS A 204 18.38 21.26 -23.13
N ALA A 205 17.34 20.43 -23.29
CA ALA A 205 16.41 20.53 -24.40
C ALA A 205 15.64 21.87 -24.39
N TYR A 206 15.24 22.36 -23.22
CA TYR A 206 14.56 23.65 -23.07
C TYR A 206 15.46 24.82 -23.50
N VAL A 207 16.72 24.82 -23.07
CA VAL A 207 17.70 25.85 -23.46
C VAL A 207 17.92 25.85 -24.97
N LEU A 208 18.07 24.67 -25.59
CA LEU A 208 18.23 24.55 -27.04
C LEU A 208 16.99 25.03 -27.78
N ASN A 209 15.79 24.61 -27.37
CA ASN A 209 14.53 25.02 -27.98
C ASN A 209 14.35 26.55 -27.91
N SER A 210 14.69 27.16 -26.77
CA SER A 210 14.68 28.61 -26.59
C SER A 210 15.61 29.32 -27.58
N LYS A 211 16.84 28.82 -27.79
CA LYS A 211 17.78 29.36 -28.79
C LYS A 211 17.24 29.25 -30.21
N LEU A 212 16.73 28.08 -30.59
CA LEU A 212 16.16 27.84 -31.92
C LEU A 212 14.96 28.74 -32.20
N ARG A 213 14.07 28.95 -31.20
CA ARG A 213 12.95 29.88 -31.32
C ARG A 213 13.40 31.33 -31.51
N LYS A 214 14.45 31.77 -30.79
CA LYS A 214 15.04 33.11 -30.99
C LYS A 214 15.60 33.26 -32.41
N GLN A 215 16.38 32.28 -32.87
CA GLN A 215 16.91 32.28 -34.25
C GLN A 215 15.79 32.33 -35.28
N LEU A 216 14.71 31.57 -35.08
CA LEU A 216 13.55 31.57 -35.99
C LEU A 216 12.82 32.92 -36.01
N ALA A 217 12.73 33.60 -34.86
CA ALA A 217 12.08 34.91 -34.73
C ALA A 217 12.93 36.06 -35.32
N GLU A 218 14.26 35.97 -35.15
CA GLU A 218 15.24 36.90 -35.69
C GLU A 218 15.50 36.70 -37.18
N PHE A 219 15.22 35.50 -37.70
CA PHE A 219 15.36 35.21 -39.12
C PHE A 219 14.48 36.16 -39.95
N ARG A 220 15.15 36.93 -40.81
CA ARG A 220 14.53 37.76 -41.85
C ARG A 220 15.07 37.26 -43.18
N ALA A 221 14.23 36.60 -43.97
CA ALA A 221 14.57 36.30 -45.35
C ALA A 221 14.70 37.63 -46.12
N PRO A 222 15.81 37.88 -46.85
CA PRO A 222 15.90 39.03 -47.72
C PRO A 222 14.70 39.05 -48.66
N GLN A 223 14.09 40.22 -48.85
CA GLN A 223 13.00 40.36 -49.83
C GLN A 223 13.50 39.81 -51.17
N VAL A 224 12.77 38.89 -51.80
CA VAL A 224 13.19 38.28 -53.08
C VAL A 224 13.61 39.34 -54.11
N MET A 225 12.91 40.48 -54.11
CA MET A 225 13.24 41.62 -54.97
C MET A 225 14.58 42.30 -54.67
N MET A 226 15.10 42.25 -53.44
CA MET A 226 16.45 42.71 -53.12
C MET A 226 17.50 41.82 -53.78
N TYR A 227 17.37 40.49 -53.62
CA TYR A 227 18.29 39.55 -54.27
C TYR A 227 18.25 39.68 -55.80
N VAL A 228 17.06 39.80 -56.39
CA VAL A 228 16.90 39.99 -57.84
C VAL A 228 17.56 41.29 -58.30
N ARG A 229 17.38 42.40 -57.58
CA ARG A 229 18.03 43.69 -57.92
C ARG A 229 19.55 43.61 -57.82
N GLU A 230 20.07 43.06 -56.72
CA GLU A 230 21.51 42.84 -56.54
C GLU A 230 22.10 41.93 -57.63
N LYS A 231 21.36 40.88 -58.04
CA LYS A 231 21.83 39.97 -59.08
C LYS A 231 21.90 40.63 -60.46
N ILE A 232 20.94 41.50 -60.79
CA ILE A 232 20.96 42.30 -62.02
C ILE A 232 22.14 43.27 -61.99
N LEU A 233 22.31 44.01 -60.89
CA LEU A 233 23.41 44.97 -60.71
C LEU A 233 24.77 44.28 -60.85
N ASN A 234 24.95 43.13 -60.22
CA ASN A 234 26.17 42.35 -60.31
C ASN A 234 26.45 41.90 -61.75
N GLY A 235 25.42 41.49 -62.49
CA GLY A 235 25.55 41.15 -63.91
C GLY A 235 25.95 42.34 -64.80
N ASP A 236 25.47 43.54 -64.51
CA ASP A 236 25.84 44.75 -65.25
C ASP A 236 27.25 45.25 -64.91
N LEU A 237 27.66 45.11 -63.66
CA LEU A 237 29.05 45.35 -63.23
C LEU A 237 30.02 44.37 -63.90
N GLU A 238 29.69 43.08 -63.97
CA GLU A 238 30.49 42.08 -64.68
C GLU A 238 30.67 42.42 -66.16
N LYS A 239 29.60 42.87 -66.84
CA LYS A 239 29.71 43.35 -68.25
C LYS A 239 30.62 44.57 -68.36
N THR A 240 30.50 45.50 -67.42
CA THR A 240 31.30 46.74 -67.39
C THR A 240 32.78 46.42 -67.18
N ILE A 241 33.10 45.51 -66.26
CA ILE A 241 34.47 45.00 -66.04
C ILE A 241 35.02 44.40 -67.33
N LYS A 242 34.29 43.48 -67.98
CA LYS A 242 34.72 42.88 -69.26
C LYS A 242 34.96 43.90 -70.36
N MET A 243 34.13 44.95 -70.44
CA MET A 243 34.33 46.03 -71.40
C MET A 243 35.60 46.82 -71.11
N TRP A 244 35.86 47.14 -69.83
CA TRP A 244 37.09 47.83 -69.42
C TRP A 244 38.33 46.98 -69.64
N GLU A 245 38.29 45.68 -69.33
CA GLU A 245 39.35 44.72 -69.64
C GLU A 245 39.65 44.73 -71.14
N ARG A 246 38.63 44.70 -72.00
CA ARG A 246 38.81 44.78 -73.45
C ARG A 246 39.41 46.11 -73.90
N LYS A 247 38.99 47.23 -73.31
CA LYS A 247 39.55 48.56 -73.59
C LYS A 247 41.03 48.65 -73.19
N VAL A 248 41.38 48.09 -72.03
CA VAL A 248 42.77 48.01 -71.56
C VAL A 248 43.61 47.17 -72.52
N GLU A 249 43.11 46.00 -72.92
CA GLU A 249 43.80 45.12 -73.90
C GLU A 249 44.04 45.84 -75.24
N ILE A 250 43.06 46.58 -75.75
CA ILE A 250 43.22 47.39 -76.97
C ILE A 250 44.29 48.48 -76.76
N ALA A 251 44.25 49.21 -75.63
CA ALA A 251 45.22 50.25 -75.33
C ALA A 251 46.64 49.67 -75.19
N GLU A 252 46.81 48.52 -74.56
CA GLU A 252 48.08 47.80 -74.45
C GLU A 252 48.60 47.35 -75.82
N MET A 253 47.73 46.80 -76.67
CA MET A 253 48.08 46.39 -78.04
C MET A 253 48.47 47.56 -78.92
N SER A 254 47.75 48.69 -78.84
CA SER A 254 48.10 49.94 -79.53
C SER A 254 49.43 50.49 -79.03
N LEU A 255 49.65 50.54 -77.71
CA LEU A 255 50.93 50.98 -77.12
C LEU A 255 52.09 50.09 -77.56
N LYS A 256 51.89 48.77 -77.61
CA LYS A 256 52.86 47.81 -78.15
C LYS A 256 53.15 48.07 -79.64
N GLY A 257 52.13 48.42 -80.41
CA GLY A 257 52.26 48.87 -81.80
C GLY A 257 53.09 50.15 -81.95
N TYR A 258 52.77 51.19 -81.18
CA TYR A 258 53.53 52.44 -81.14
C TYR A 258 54.99 52.22 -80.74
N ARG A 259 55.26 51.38 -79.72
CA ARG A 259 56.64 51.02 -79.34
C ARG A 259 57.40 50.31 -80.47
N LYS A 260 56.75 49.40 -81.19
CA LYS A 260 57.37 48.72 -82.34
C LYS A 260 57.71 49.70 -83.47
N ALA A 261 56.78 50.61 -83.79
CA ALA A 261 57.02 51.65 -84.81
C ALA A 261 58.15 52.61 -84.39
N TRP A 262 58.15 53.05 -83.13
CA TRP A 262 59.21 53.87 -82.55
C TRP A 262 60.58 53.18 -82.58
N ASN A 263 60.66 51.91 -82.18
CA ASN A 263 61.91 51.16 -82.23
C ASN A 263 62.42 50.98 -83.66
N LYS A 264 61.54 50.78 -84.66
CA LYS A 264 61.93 50.76 -86.08
C LYS A 264 62.49 52.11 -86.55
N MET A 265 61.82 53.22 -86.22
CA MET A 265 62.34 54.57 -86.50
C MET A 265 63.71 54.79 -85.88
N LYS A 266 63.89 54.38 -84.61
CA LYS A 266 65.17 54.48 -83.91
C LYS A 266 66.28 53.68 -84.60
N THR A 267 66.01 52.45 -85.01
CA THR A 267 66.97 51.64 -85.76
C THR A 267 67.27 52.18 -87.16
N SER A 268 66.29 52.81 -87.82
CA SER A 268 66.49 53.48 -89.12
C SER A 268 67.32 54.76 -88.98
N ASP A 269 67.16 55.49 -87.87
CA ASP A 269 67.96 56.68 -87.54
C ASP A 269 69.41 56.29 -87.14
N GLU A 270 69.57 55.21 -86.37
CA GLU A 270 70.89 54.61 -86.08
C GLU A 270 71.58 54.06 -87.35
N GLN A 271 70.82 53.51 -88.33
CA GLN A 271 71.37 53.12 -89.63
C GLN A 271 71.70 54.32 -90.54
N LEU A 272 70.99 55.45 -90.41
CA LEU A 272 71.31 56.70 -91.13
C LEU A 272 72.51 57.44 -90.51
N GLN A 273 72.80 57.24 -89.22
CA GLN A 273 74.03 57.76 -88.57
C GLN A 273 75.30 56.98 -88.92
N MET A 274 75.22 55.74 -89.41
CA MET A 274 76.39 54.99 -89.92
C MET A 274 76.75 55.29 -91.39
N VAL A 275 75.97 56.12 -92.11
CA VAL A 275 76.15 56.40 -93.55
C VAL A 275 76.41 57.89 -93.87
N ARG A 276 76.72 58.74 -92.88
CA ARG A 276 77.16 60.13 -93.14
C ARG A 276 78.70 60.27 -93.09
N PRO A 277 79.36 60.79 -94.15
CA PRO A 277 80.82 60.92 -94.23
C PRO A 277 81.37 62.13 -93.44
N PRO A 278 82.69 62.16 -93.14
CA PRO A 278 83.30 63.21 -92.33
C PRO A 278 83.38 64.52 -93.13
N GLY A 279 83.12 65.66 -92.48
CA GLY A 279 83.11 66.94 -93.18
C GLY A 279 83.18 68.15 -92.26
N LYS A 280 84.43 68.62 -92.07
CA LYS A 280 84.92 69.94 -91.64
C LYS A 280 84.84 70.30 -90.17
#